data_AF-A0A1W0A1K8-F1
#
_entry.id   AF-A0A1W0A1K8-F1
#
_cell.length_a   1.000
_cell.length_b   1.000
_cell.length_c   1.000
_cell.angle_alpha   90.00
_cell.angle_beta   90.00
_cell.angle_gamma   90.00
#
_symmetry.space_group_name_H-M   'P 1'
#
loop_
_entity.id
_entity.type
_entity.pdbx_description
1 polymer ?
#
loop_
_entity_poly.entity_id
_entity_poly.type
_entity_poly.pdbx_seq_one_letter_code
_entity_poly.pdbx_strand_id
1 'polypeptide(L)'
;MPPKKARKSMCLRGCGDIGIEEYKGICLDCYTKETLLRDRIPLPPTIKQQQAPKISKSAEIEQWQNFKSVPRELSGKIVVDDEVASFASKVTTTHENNLKLQQYMMASDAGEEVDHITWCKNQPNNFTPT
;
A
#
# COMPACT_ATOMS: atom_id res chain seq x y z
N MET A 1 1.10 -24.04 -39.56
CA MET A 1 -0.20 -24.54 -39.07
C MET A 1 -0.88 -23.42 -38.28
N PRO A 2 -2.09 -22.97 -38.63
CA PRO A 2 -2.79 -21.99 -37.80
C PRO A 2 -3.22 -22.63 -36.47
N PRO A 3 -3.21 -21.90 -35.35
CA PRO A 3 -3.69 -22.42 -34.08
C PRO A 3 -5.19 -22.73 -34.20
N LYS A 4 -5.57 -23.96 -33.88
CA LYS A 4 -6.98 -24.37 -33.83
C LYS A 4 -7.67 -23.46 -32.82
N LYS A 5 -8.67 -22.70 -33.28
CA LYS A 5 -9.50 -21.86 -32.41
C LYS A 5 -10.13 -22.77 -31.34
N ALA A 6 -9.63 -22.70 -30.11
CA ALA A 6 -10.22 -23.41 -28.99
C ALA A 6 -11.70 -22.99 -28.90
N ARG A 7 -12.62 -23.94 -29.08
CA ARG A 7 -14.04 -23.67 -28.86
C ARG A 7 -14.17 -23.34 -27.38
N LYS A 8 -14.50 -22.09 -27.06
CA LYS A 8 -14.76 -21.66 -25.69
C LYS A 8 -16.00 -22.43 -25.21
N SER A 9 -15.78 -23.48 -24.42
CA SER A 9 -16.87 -24.24 -23.81
C SER A 9 -17.46 -23.43 -22.67
N MET A 10 -18.78 -23.42 -22.56
CA MET A 10 -19.46 -22.85 -21.40
C MET A 10 -19.17 -23.68 -20.15
N CYS A 11 -19.22 -23.03 -18.99
CA CYS A 11 -19.05 -23.68 -17.71
C CYS A 11 -20.05 -24.84 -17.57
N LEU A 12 -19.55 -26.03 -17.22
CA LEU A 12 -20.38 -27.23 -17.05
C LEU A 12 -21.44 -27.11 -15.94
N ARG A 13 -21.28 -26.17 -15.01
CA ARG A 13 -22.28 -25.86 -13.97
C ARG A 13 -23.43 -24.99 -14.49
N GLY A 14 -23.33 -24.45 -15.70
CA GLY A 14 -24.38 -23.65 -16.32
C GLY A 14 -24.53 -22.24 -15.75
N CYS A 15 -23.50 -21.67 -15.12
CA CYS A 15 -23.54 -20.31 -14.57
C CYS A 15 -23.49 -19.20 -15.63
N GLY A 16 -23.23 -19.55 -16.90
CA GLY A 16 -23.11 -18.58 -17.99
C GLY A 16 -21.67 -18.13 -18.30
N ASP A 17 -20.70 -18.51 -17.47
CA ASP A 17 -19.29 -18.17 -17.69
C ASP A 17 -18.58 -19.16 -18.61
N ILE A 18 -17.38 -18.79 -19.07
CA ILE A 18 -16.51 -19.65 -19.87
C ILE A 18 -15.86 -20.69 -18.94
N GLY A 19 -16.02 -21.96 -19.29
CA GLY A 19 -15.34 -23.07 -18.63
C GLY A 19 -13.86 -23.08 -18.96
N ILE A 20 -13.04 -23.29 -17.94
CA ILE A 20 -11.58 -23.33 -18.05
C ILE A 20 -11.14 -24.80 -18.08
N GLU A 21 -10.26 -25.17 -19.02
CA GLU A 21 -9.87 -26.58 -19.22
C GLU A 21 -9.11 -27.13 -18.00
N GLU A 22 -8.29 -26.29 -17.36
CA GLU A 22 -7.57 -26.57 -16.12
C GLU A 22 -8.51 -26.93 -14.96
N TYR A 23 -9.72 -26.35 -14.92
CA TYR A 23 -10.76 -26.66 -13.95
C TYR A 23 -11.80 -27.65 -14.48
N LYS A 24 -11.41 -28.51 -15.43
CA LYS A 24 -12.26 -29.55 -16.03
C LYS A 24 -13.53 -28.97 -16.67
N GLY A 25 -13.44 -27.79 -17.30
CA GLY A 25 -14.57 -27.14 -17.95
C GLY A 25 -15.51 -26.38 -16.99
N ILE A 26 -15.10 -26.15 -15.74
CA ILE A 26 -15.81 -25.32 -14.76
C ILE A 26 -15.19 -23.90 -14.77
N CYS A 27 -15.98 -22.86 -14.51
CA CYS A 27 -15.45 -21.50 -14.35
C CYS A 27 -14.78 -21.32 -12.97
N LEU A 28 -13.97 -20.27 -12.84
CA LEU A 28 -13.27 -19.96 -11.59
C LEU A 28 -14.22 -19.78 -10.40
N ASP A 29 -15.36 -19.11 -10.60
CA ASP A 29 -16.33 -18.82 -9.53
C ASP A 29 -17.02 -20.08 -9.01
N CYS A 30 -17.41 -20.98 -9.92
CA CYS A 30 -17.99 -22.26 -9.54
C CYS A 30 -16.96 -23.16 -8.85
N TYR A 31 -15.71 -23.16 -9.34
CA TYR A 31 -14.63 -23.95 -8.77
C TYR A 31 -14.25 -23.48 -7.36
N THR A 32 -14.09 -22.17 -7.17
CA THR A 32 -13.79 -21.57 -5.85
C THR A 32 -14.92 -21.80 -4.86
N LYS A 33 -16.18 -21.61 -5.28
CA LYS A 33 -17.34 -21.90 -4.42
C LYS A 33 -17.37 -23.36 -3.96
N GLU A 34 -17.07 -24.30 -4.85
CA GLU A 34 -17.01 -25.72 -4.49
C GLU A 34 -15.83 -26.02 -3.55
N THR A 35 -14.68 -25.39 -3.79
CA THR A 35 -13.47 -25.56 -2.95
C THR A 35 -13.70 -25.01 -1.54
N LEU A 36 -14.25 -23.80 -1.42
CA LEU A 36 -14.62 -23.17 -0.15
C LEU A 36 -15.72 -23.90 0.63
N LEU A 37 -16.55 -24.70 -0.05
CA LEU A 37 -17.55 -25.54 0.60
C LEU A 37 -16.98 -26.89 1.06
N ARG A 38 -15.97 -27.42 0.35
CA ARG A 38 -15.26 -28.65 0.74
C ARG A 38 -14.30 -28.41 1.89
N ASP A 39 -13.48 -27.38 1.75
CA ASP A 39 -12.64 -26.90 2.82
C ASP A 39 -13.56 -26.11 3.74
N ARG A 40 -14.03 -26.71 4.83
CA ARG A 40 -14.80 -26.02 5.89
C ARG A 40 -13.92 -24.95 6.56
N ILE A 41 -13.49 -23.96 5.80
CA ILE A 41 -12.91 -22.74 6.31
C ILE A 41 -14.07 -22.07 7.05
N PRO A 42 -13.97 -21.88 8.38
CA PRO A 42 -14.96 -21.11 9.10
C PRO A 42 -15.05 -19.77 8.39
N LEU A 43 -16.25 -19.42 7.88
CA LEU A 43 -16.48 -18.07 7.40
C LEU A 43 -15.97 -17.12 8.50
N PRO A 44 -15.19 -16.08 8.17
CA PRO A 44 -14.87 -15.06 9.14
C PRO A 44 -16.21 -14.63 9.76
N PRO A 45 -16.32 -14.59 11.10
CA PRO A 45 -17.57 -14.31 11.76
C PRO A 45 -18.12 -13.05 11.13
N THR A 46 -19.30 -13.16 10.53
CA THR A 46 -20.02 -12.00 10.00
C THR A 46 -20.05 -11.00 11.13
N ILE A 47 -19.30 -9.90 10.99
CA ILE A 47 -19.34 -8.80 11.94
C ILE A 47 -20.80 -8.40 11.92
N LYS A 48 -21.53 -8.78 12.96
CA LYS A 48 -22.91 -8.34 13.14
C LYS A 48 -22.80 -6.84 13.07
N GLN A 49 -23.35 -6.24 12.01
CA GLN A 49 -23.48 -4.80 11.89
C GLN A 49 -24.03 -4.36 13.24
N GLN A 50 -23.19 -3.70 14.04
CA GLN A 50 -23.64 -3.10 15.27
C GLN A 50 -24.79 -2.21 14.83
N GLN A 51 -26.00 -2.53 15.31
CA GLN A 51 -27.18 -1.75 14.99
C GLN A 51 -26.80 -0.31 15.30
N ALA A 52 -26.77 0.52 14.26
CA ALA A 52 -26.46 1.93 14.43
C ALA A 52 -27.37 2.44 15.56
N PRO A 53 -26.83 3.18 16.55
CA PRO A 53 -27.66 3.73 17.61
C PRO A 53 -28.83 4.47 16.95
N LYS A 54 -30.03 4.34 17.53
CA LYS A 54 -31.23 5.03 17.03
C LYS A 54 -31.02 6.54 17.18
N ILE A 55 -30.40 7.15 16.19
CA ILE A 55 -30.16 8.59 16.11
C ILE A 55 -31.53 9.24 15.88
N SER A 56 -31.84 10.28 16.64
CA SER A 56 -33.07 11.04 16.43
C SER A 56 -33.04 11.70 15.05
N LYS A 57 -34.19 11.86 14.39
CA LYS A 57 -34.28 12.49 13.06
C LYS A 57 -33.63 13.89 13.01
N SER A 58 -33.63 14.63 14.11
CA SER A 58 -32.98 15.93 14.21
C SER A 58 -31.45 15.82 14.24
N ALA A 59 -30.90 14.86 14.98
CA ALA A 59 -29.47 14.60 15.04
C ALA A 59 -28.93 14.04 13.71
N GLU A 60 -29.75 13.29 12.97
CA GLU A 60 -29.38 12.79 11.64
C GLU A 60 -29.25 13.93 10.62
N ILE A 61 -30.15 14.92 10.66
CA ILE A 61 -30.08 16.11 9.81
C ILE A 61 -28.83 16.93 10.14
N GLU A 62 -28.53 17.13 11.42
CA GLU A 62 -27.37 17.89 11.87
C GLU A 62 -26.04 17.20 11.50
N GLN A 63 -25.99 15.87 11.65
CA GLN A 63 -24.83 15.06 11.21
C GLN A 63 -24.65 15.13 9.69
N TRP A 64 -25.74 15.09 8.91
CA TRP A 64 -25.65 15.28 7.46
C TRP A 64 -25.16 16.69 7.11
N GLN A 65 -25.68 17.73 7.77
CA GLN A 65 -25.22 19.11 7.54
C GLN A 65 -23.73 19.26 7.85
N ASN A 66 -23.26 18.68 8.95
CA ASN A 66 -21.83 18.64 9.29
C ASN A 66 -20.99 17.88 8.26
N PHE A 67 -21.52 16.77 7.73
CA PHE A 67 -20.83 16.01 6.69
C PHE A 67 -20.77 16.76 5.34
N LYS A 68 -21.75 17.63 5.04
CA LYS A 68 -21.71 18.52 3.88
C LYS A 68 -20.75 19.69 4.05
N SER A 69 -20.58 20.17 5.28
CA SER A 69 -19.72 21.33 5.57
C SER A 69 -18.25 20.97 5.69
N VAL A 70 -17.89 19.69 5.87
CA VAL A 70 -16.48 19.25 5.85
C VAL A 70 -15.94 19.28 4.41
N PRO A 71 -14.97 20.15 4.09
CA PRO A 71 -14.36 20.18 2.78
C PRO A 71 -13.45 18.95 2.60
N ARG A 72 -13.92 17.94 1.87
CA ARG A 72 -13.16 16.71 1.61
C ARG A 72 -11.91 16.91 0.75
N GLU A 73 -11.87 18.01 0.00
CA GLU A 73 -10.82 18.35 -0.97
C GLU A 73 -9.60 19.03 -0.31
N LEU A 74 -9.78 19.63 0.87
CA LEU A 74 -8.70 20.39 1.53
C LEU A 74 -7.70 19.48 2.25
N SER A 75 -8.17 18.41 2.89
CA SER A 75 -7.33 17.49 3.66
C SER A 75 -6.40 16.66 2.78
N GLY A 76 -6.87 16.19 1.62
CA GLY A 76 -6.05 15.39 0.71
C GLY A 76 -4.87 16.18 0.14
N LYS A 77 -5.11 17.42 -0.29
CA LYS A 77 -4.06 18.26 -0.86
C LYS A 77 -3.01 18.66 0.17
N ILE A 78 -3.43 19.05 1.38
CA ILE A 78 -2.51 19.45 2.47
C ILE A 78 -1.60 18.28 2.85
N VAL A 79 -2.14 17.06 2.98
CA VAL A 79 -1.35 15.87 3.32
C VAL A 79 -0.34 15.54 2.22
N VAL A 80 -0.75 15.64 0.95
CA VAL A 80 0.16 15.38 -0.18
C VAL A 80 1.27 16.43 -0.27
N ASP A 81 0.95 17.71 -0.08
CA ASP A 81 1.93 18.80 -0.13
C ASP A 81 2.97 18.64 1.00
N ASP A 82 2.55 18.26 2.21
CA ASP A 82 3.44 18.00 3.35
C ASP A 82 4.33 16.76 3.11
N GLU A 83 3.77 15.69 2.53
CA GLU A 83 4.53 14.48 2.18
C GLU A 83 5.59 14.77 1.10
N VAL A 84 5.23 15.54 0.08
CA VAL A 84 6.15 15.97 -0.98
C VAL A 84 7.28 16.83 -0.41
N ALA A 85 6.97 17.77 0.49
CA ALA A 85 7.99 18.58 1.16
C ALA A 85 8.93 17.74 2.03
N SER A 86 8.39 16.78 2.79
CA SER A 86 9.19 15.84 3.59
C SER A 86 10.10 14.98 2.72
N PHE A 87 9.58 14.48 1.60
CA PHE A 87 10.34 13.69 0.64
C PHE A 87 11.48 14.51 0.02
N ALA A 88 11.20 15.73 -0.44
CA ALA A 88 12.20 16.62 -1.01
C ALA A 88 13.34 16.88 -0.02
N SER A 89 13.02 17.15 1.26
CA SER A 89 14.01 17.33 2.31
C SER A 89 14.86 16.07 2.55
N LYS A 90 14.27 14.87 2.53
CA LYS A 90 15.02 13.62 2.70
C LYS A 90 15.98 13.38 1.53
N VAL A 91 15.55 13.66 0.31
CA VAL A 91 16.38 13.49 -0.89
C VAL A 91 17.58 14.43 -0.86
N THR A 92 17.40 15.71 -0.49
CA THR A 92 18.51 16.67 -0.40
C THR A 92 19.50 16.26 0.68
N THR A 93 19.04 15.89 1.88
CA THR A 93 19.92 15.42 2.96
C THR A 93 20.69 14.16 2.57
N THR A 94 20.04 13.22 1.89
CA THR A 94 20.71 12.00 1.42
C THR A 94 21.78 12.32 0.38
N HIS A 95 21.49 13.24 -0.54
CA HIS A 95 22.44 13.69 -1.55
C HIS A 95 23.66 14.37 -0.92
N GLU A 96 23.44 15.28 0.03
CA GLU A 96 24.52 15.97 0.77
C GLU A 96 25.40 14.99 1.55
N ASN A 97 24.80 14.00 2.22
CA ASN A 97 25.54 12.98 2.95
C ASN A 97 26.39 12.10 2.03
N ASN A 98 25.84 11.71 0.87
CA ASN A 98 26.60 10.96 -0.13
C ASN A 98 27.77 11.75 -0.68
N LEU A 99 27.58 13.05 -0.92
CA LEU A 99 28.63 13.93 -1.43
C LEU A 99 29.75 14.12 -0.39
N LYS A 100 29.40 14.29 0.88
CA LYS A 100 30.36 14.30 2.00
C LYS A 100 31.12 12.98 2.10
N LEU A 101 30.44 11.85 1.97
CA LEU A 101 31.09 10.53 1.98
C LEU A 101 32.06 10.38 0.81
N GLN A 102 31.69 10.82 -0.39
CA GLN A 102 32.59 10.82 -1.55
C GLN A 102 33.83 11.68 -1.31
N GLN A 103 33.66 12.88 -0.75
CA GLN A 103 34.79 13.75 -0.39
C GLN A 103 35.72 13.08 0.63
N TYR A 104 35.16 12.42 1.64
CA TYR A 104 35.93 11.65 2.61
C TYR A 104 36.74 10.51 1.96
N MET A 105 36.10 9.74 1.06
CA MET A 105 36.78 8.67 0.34
C MET A 105 37.93 9.20 -0.52
N MET A 106 37.74 10.33 -1.21
CA MET A 106 38.80 10.96 -2.01
C MET A 106 39.96 11.49 -1.15
N ALA A 107 39.66 12.11 0.00
CA ALA A 107 40.70 12.59 0.91
C ALA A 107 41.51 11.43 1.53
N SER A 108 40.83 10.35 1.91
CA SER A 108 41.47 9.16 2.47
C SER A 108 42.35 8.44 1.43
N ASP A 109 41.91 8.37 0.17
CA ASP A 109 42.69 7.76 -0.93
C ASP A 109 43.93 8.62 -1.32
N ALA A 110 43.88 9.93 -1.07
CA ALA A 110 45.02 10.84 -1.25
C ALA A 110 46.10 10.75 -0.15
N GLY A 111 45.93 9.86 0.84
CA GLY A 111 46.86 9.69 1.97
C GLY A 111 46.71 10.78 3.04
N GLU A 112 45.66 11.59 2.98
CA GLU A 112 45.31 12.59 3.99
C GLU A 112 44.50 11.87 5.09
N GLU A 113 45.13 11.62 6.24
CA GLU A 113 44.48 10.91 7.34
C GLU A 113 43.39 11.81 7.97
N VAL A 114 42.14 11.59 7.54
CA VAL A 114 41.00 12.31 8.10
C VAL A 114 40.71 11.76 9.49
N ASP A 115 41.05 12.54 10.53
CA ASP A 115 40.78 12.18 11.92
C ASP A 115 39.29 11.86 12.15
N HIS A 116 39.03 10.60 12.47
CA HIS A 116 37.70 10.02 12.70
C HIS A 116 36.92 10.78 13.78
N ILE A 117 37.60 11.33 14.79
CA ILE A 117 36.97 12.08 15.88
C ILE A 117 36.42 13.43 15.37
N THR A 118 37.16 14.06 14.48
CA THR A 118 36.78 15.34 13.87
C THR A 118 35.62 15.15 12.88
N TRP A 119 35.58 14.01 12.19
CA TRP A 119 34.48 13.62 11.31
C TRP A 119 33.15 13.36 12.05
N CYS A 120 33.19 12.56 13.12
CA CYS A 120 31.99 12.23 13.89
C CYS A 120 31.33 13.45 14.55
N LYS A 121 32.09 14.50 14.89
CA LYS A 121 31.56 15.73 15.49
C LYS A 121 30.70 16.58 14.53
N ASN A 122 30.93 16.47 13.23
CA ASN A 122 30.22 17.24 12.21
C ASN A 122 29.00 16.50 11.61
N GLN A 123 28.71 15.30 12.11
CA GLN A 123 27.51 14.53 11.76
C GLN A 123 26.36 14.95 12.68
N PRO A 124 25.23 15.48 12.14
CA PRO A 124 24.08 15.81 12.95
C PRO A 124 23.44 14.51 13.46
N ASN A 125 23.68 14.19 14.73
CA ASN A 125 23.06 13.13 15.53
C ASN A 125 23.08 11.73 14.90
N ASN A 126 24.06 10.92 15.29
CA ASN A 126 23.89 9.50 15.66
C ASN A 126 25.25 8.81 15.63
N PHE A 127 26.09 8.97 16.65
CA PHE A 127 27.09 7.94 16.97
C PHE A 127 27.49 8.11 18.44
N THR A 128 26.76 7.43 19.33
CA THR A 128 27.26 7.07 20.65
C THR A 128 28.01 5.75 20.51
N PRO A 129 29.34 5.73 20.63
CA PRO A 129 30.08 4.48 20.66
C PRO A 129 29.84 3.81 22.02
N THR A 130 29.57 2.50 21.99
CA THR A 130 29.53 1.63 23.18
C THR A 130 30.86 0.90 23.30
#